data_AF-A0A841KI33-F1
#
_entry.id   AF-A0A841KI33-F1
#
_cell.length_a   1.000
_cell.length_b   1.000
_cell.length_c   1.000
_cell.angle_alpha   90.00
_cell.angle_beta   90.00
_cell.angle_gamma   90.00
#
_symmetry.space_group_name_H-M   'P 1'
#
loop_
_entity.id
_entity.type
_entity.pdbx_description
1 polymer ?
#
loop_
_entity_poly.entity_id
_entity_poly.type
_entity_poly.pdbx_seq_one_letter_code
_entity_poly.pdbx_strand_id
1 'polypeptide(L)'
;MAALADHTDWHDKTIRTLLNRLLRKGALTHERDGRRYLYRPAVRREDYVSQESRSLIDRLFGGRVAPMLAHFREHEALSDDDIAALRKLLDDIDREEDGA
;
A
#
# COMPACT_ATOMS: atom_id res chain seq x y z
N MET A 1 -19.11 -2.45 21.52
CA MET A 1 -17.82 -3.00 21.07
C MET A 1 -17.51 -2.44 19.71
N ALA A 2 -16.32 -1.89 19.51
CA ALA A 2 -15.89 -1.49 18.17
C ALA A 2 -15.68 -2.78 17.35
N ALA A 3 -16.30 -2.90 16.18
CA ALA A 3 -16.15 -4.09 15.32
C ALA A 3 -14.69 -4.45 15.02
N LEU A 4 -13.77 -3.49 15.12
CA LEU A 4 -12.34 -3.70 14.92
C LEU A 4 -11.65 -4.46 16.07
N ALA A 5 -12.20 -4.41 17.29
CA ALA A 5 -11.64 -5.14 18.43
C ALA A 5 -11.72 -6.66 18.23
N ASP A 6 -12.71 -7.13 17.47
CA ASP A 6 -12.89 -8.55 17.15
C ASP A 6 -11.91 -9.04 16.05
N HIS A 7 -11.15 -8.12 15.43
CA HIS A 7 -10.22 -8.39 14.32
C HIS A 7 -8.76 -8.05 14.67
N THR A 8 -8.50 -7.61 15.90
CA THR A 8 -7.15 -7.19 16.34
C THR A 8 -6.96 -7.50 17.82
N ASP A 9 -5.74 -7.84 18.25
CA ASP A 9 -5.40 -8.00 19.67
C ASP A 9 -5.17 -6.66 20.40
N TRP A 10 -5.63 -5.54 19.82
CA TRP A 10 -5.39 -4.21 20.37
C TRP A 10 -6.45 -3.81 21.39
N HIS A 11 -6.01 -3.20 22.49
CA HIS A 11 -6.91 -2.57 23.43
C HIS A 11 -7.70 -1.42 22.77
N ASP A 12 -8.97 -1.21 23.17
CA ASP A 12 -9.88 -0.18 22.66
C ASP A 12 -9.25 1.23 22.57
N LYS A 13 -8.43 1.57 23.57
CA LYS A 13 -7.70 2.85 23.61
C LYS A 13 -6.72 2.99 22.43
N THR A 14 -6.03 1.93 22.06
CA THR A 14 -5.11 1.89 20.91
C THR A 14 -5.87 2.04 19.61
N ILE A 15 -6.96 1.29 19.44
CA ILE A 15 -7.86 1.39 18.27
C ILE A 15 -8.34 2.84 18.09
N ARG A 16 -8.87 3.45 19.17
CA ARG A 16 -9.35 4.84 19.13
C ARG A 16 -8.23 5.83 18.81
N THR A 17 -7.03 5.60 19.32
CA THR A 17 -5.86 6.44 19.02
C THR A 17 -5.48 6.35 17.55
N LEU A 18 -5.45 5.16 16.97
CA LEU A 18 -5.15 4.95 15.55
C LEU A 18 -6.22 5.55 14.63
N LEU A 19 -7.50 5.34 14.95
CA LEU A 19 -8.61 5.95 14.20
C LEU A 19 -8.52 7.47 14.22
N ASN A 20 -8.25 8.08 15.38
CA ASN A 20 -8.05 9.53 15.48
C ASN A 20 -6.85 10.02 14.68
N ARG A 21 -5.74 9.26 14.67
CA ARG A 21 -4.57 9.60 13.85
C ARG A 21 -4.90 9.55 12.35
N LEU A 22 -5.65 8.55 11.90
CA LEU A 22 -6.07 8.42 10.51
C LEU A 22 -7.06 9.50 10.09
N LEU A 23 -8.01 9.86 10.96
CA LEU A 23 -8.91 11.02 10.76
C LEU A 23 -8.10 12.32 10.61
N ARG A 24 -7.14 12.57 11.50
CA ARG A 24 -6.29 13.77 11.43
C ARG A 24 -5.44 13.83 10.17
N LYS A 25 -5.03 12.67 9.65
CA LYS A 25 -4.31 12.55 8.37
C LYS A 25 -5.22 12.62 7.14
N GLY A 26 -6.54 12.72 7.32
CA GLY A 26 -7.50 12.71 6.22
C GLY A 26 -7.62 11.36 5.49
N ALA A 27 -7.10 10.28 6.07
CA ALA A 27 -7.18 8.93 5.47
C ALA A 27 -8.55 8.26 5.71
N LEU A 28 -9.28 8.72 6.73
CA LEU A 28 -10.62 8.25 7.05
C LEU A 28 -11.58 9.45 7.15
N THR A 29 -12.85 9.19 6.85
CA THR A 29 -13.99 10.00 7.27
C THR A 29 -14.81 9.25 8.29
N HIS A 30 -15.68 9.96 9.00
CA HIS A 30 -16.67 9.33 9.87
C HIS A 30 -18.04 9.97 9.70
N GLU A 31 -19.07 9.18 9.97
CA GLU A 31 -20.46 9.60 10.03
C GLU A 31 -21.04 9.20 11.38
N ARG A 32 -21.87 10.05 11.97
CA ARG A 32 -22.53 9.73 13.24
C ARG A 32 -23.75 8.88 12.98
N ASP A 33 -23.78 7.70 13.60
CA ASP A 33 -24.92 6.77 13.58
C ASP A 33 -25.41 6.57 15.02
N GLY A 34 -26.38 7.42 15.42
CA GLY A 34 -26.90 7.48 16.78
C GLY A 34 -25.82 7.78 17.84
N ARG A 35 -25.44 6.74 18.61
CA ARG A 35 -24.40 6.78 19.65
C ARG A 35 -23.04 6.21 19.18
N ARG A 36 -22.95 5.83 17.90
CA ARG A 36 -21.75 5.23 17.29
C ARG A 36 -21.24 6.12 16.15
N TYR A 37 -20.02 5.85 15.72
CA TYR A 37 -19.41 6.45 14.54
C TYR A 37 -19.10 5.37 13.53
N LEU A 38 -19.53 5.58 12.29
CA LEU A 38 -19.21 4.73 11.14
C LEU A 38 -18.03 5.35 10.42
N TYR A 39 -16.92 4.62 10.31
CA TYR A 39 -15.72 5.08 9.64
C TYR A 39 -15.68 4.56 8.20
N ARG A 40 -15.22 5.38 7.27
CA ARG A 40 -15.03 4.99 5.86
C ARG A 40 -13.69 5.50 5.33
N PRO A 41 -13.03 4.77 4.41
CA PRO A 41 -11.82 5.24 3.77
C PRO A 41 -12.12 6.53 3.01
N ALA A 42 -11.23 7.53 3.17
CA ALA A 42 -11.27 8.77 2.41
C ALA A 42 -10.28 8.77 1.24
N VAL A 43 -9.39 7.77 1.23
CA VAL A 43 -8.40 7.53 0.17
C VAL A 43 -8.65 6.16 -0.44
N ARG A 44 -8.43 6.06 -1.76
CA ARG A 44 -8.47 4.77 -2.44
C ARG A 44 -7.22 3.97 -2.14
N ARG A 45 -7.37 2.65 -2.02
CA ARG A 45 -6.25 1.76 -1.69
C ARG A 45 -5.21 1.79 -2.80
N GLU A 46 -5.64 1.76 -4.05
CA GLU A 46 -4.75 1.74 -5.22
C GLU A 46 -3.87 2.99 -5.24
N ASP A 47 -4.47 4.16 -5.11
CA ASP A 47 -3.77 5.46 -5.11
C ASP A 47 -2.74 5.54 -3.96
N TYR A 48 -3.12 5.07 -2.76
CA TYR A 48 -2.21 5.03 -1.62
C TYR A 48 -1.02 4.08 -1.85
N VAL A 49 -1.26 2.89 -2.39
CA VAL A 49 -0.20 1.93 -2.69
C VAL A 49 0.75 2.49 -3.73
N SER A 50 0.25 3.06 -4.83
CA SER A 50 1.09 3.66 -5.86
C SER A 50 1.96 4.80 -5.31
N GLN A 51 1.38 5.68 -4.48
CA GLN A 51 2.10 6.79 -3.85
C GLN A 51 3.19 6.29 -2.89
N GLU A 52 2.85 5.38 -1.98
CA GLU A 52 3.80 4.86 -0.99
C GLU A 52 4.89 4.01 -1.65
N SER A 53 4.58 3.23 -2.69
CA SER A 53 5.57 2.49 -3.47
C SER A 53 6.59 3.44 -4.10
N ARG A 54 6.15 4.55 -4.71
CA ARG A 54 7.05 5.57 -5.25
C ARG A 54 7.90 6.20 -4.13
N SER A 55 7.28 6.60 -3.02
CA SER A 55 8.01 7.17 -1.87
C SER A 55 9.06 6.22 -1.31
N LEU A 56 8.75 4.93 -1.24
CA LEU A 56 9.67 3.91 -0.78
C LEU A 56 10.88 3.78 -1.72
N ILE A 57 10.64 3.71 -3.03
CA ILE A 57 11.68 3.61 -4.05
C ILE A 57 12.57 4.86 -4.02
N ASP A 58 11.97 6.05 -3.91
CA ASP A 58 12.70 7.31 -3.80
C ASP A 58 13.63 7.32 -2.58
N ARG A 59 13.11 6.95 -1.42
CA ARG A 59 13.81 7.07 -0.13
C ARG A 59 14.89 6.02 0.08
N LEU A 60 14.68 4.80 -0.42
CA LEU A 60 15.60 3.67 -0.19
C LEU A 60 16.53 3.38 -1.38
N PHE A 61 16.08 3.68 -2.60
CA PHE A 61 16.79 3.31 -3.83
C PHE A 61 17.06 4.50 -4.76
N GLY A 62 16.83 5.73 -4.28
CA GLY A 62 17.09 6.96 -5.03
C GLY A 62 16.23 7.09 -6.29
N GLY A 63 15.01 6.57 -6.26
CA GLY A 63 14.05 6.66 -7.36
C GLY A 63 14.26 5.63 -8.46
N ARG A 64 15.20 4.69 -8.28
CA ARG A 64 15.54 3.68 -9.29
C ARG A 64 15.02 2.31 -8.89
N VAL A 65 14.24 1.70 -9.79
CA VAL A 65 13.65 0.36 -9.59
C VAL A 65 14.69 -0.75 -9.77
N ALA A 66 15.62 -0.62 -10.73
CA ALA A 66 16.60 -1.67 -11.02
C ALA A 66 17.48 -2.06 -9.81
N PRO A 67 18.04 -1.12 -9.01
CA PRO A 67 18.76 -1.47 -7.78
C PRO A 67 17.92 -2.21 -6.74
N MET A 68 16.62 -1.89 -6.63
CA MET A 68 15.70 -2.61 -5.73
C MET A 68 15.56 -4.08 -6.17
N LEU A 69 15.37 -4.32 -7.47
CA LEU A 69 15.26 -5.68 -8.02
C LEU A 69 16.56 -6.47 -7.87
N ALA A 70 17.71 -5.83 -8.08
CA ALA A 70 19.03 -6.45 -7.87
C ALA A 70 19.19 -6.90 -6.41
N HIS A 71 18.85 -6.03 -5.46
CA HIS A 71 18.88 -6.35 -4.03
C HIS A 71 17.96 -7.52 -3.67
N PHE A 72 16.76 -7.59 -4.27
CA PHE A 72 15.86 -8.74 -4.04
C PHE A 72 16.39 -10.05 -4.63
N ARG A 73 17.13 -10.02 -5.73
CA ARG A 73 17.74 -11.24 -6.27
C ARG A 73 18.89 -11.75 -5.41
N GLU A 74 19.72 -10.85 -4.88
CA GLU A 74 20.88 -11.22 -4.04
C GLU A 74 20.47 -11.78 -2.67
N HIS A 75 19.30 -11.40 -2.15
CA HIS A 75 18.82 -11.76 -0.82
C HIS A 75 17.58 -12.68 -0.83
N GLU A 76 17.45 -13.54 -1.87
CA GLU A 76 16.46 -14.64 -1.99
C GLU A 76 14.98 -14.25 -2.21
N ALA A 77 14.67 -13.00 -2.53
CA ALA A 77 13.29 -12.49 -2.61
C ALA A 77 12.64 -12.52 -4.01
N LEU A 78 13.31 -13.05 -5.05
CA LEU A 78 12.71 -13.21 -6.39
C LEU A 78 12.81 -14.66 -6.86
N SER A 79 11.66 -15.32 -6.92
CA SER A 79 11.51 -16.65 -7.52
C SER A 79 11.67 -16.58 -9.04
N ASP A 80 11.88 -17.74 -9.67
CA ASP A 80 11.95 -17.81 -11.14
C ASP A 80 10.61 -17.42 -11.80
N ASP A 81 9.48 -17.67 -11.12
CA ASP A 81 8.15 -17.24 -11.55
C ASP A 81 8.01 -15.71 -11.51
N ASP A 82 8.53 -15.05 -10.48
CA ASP A 82 8.55 -13.57 -10.39
C ASP A 82 9.36 -12.97 -11.54
N ILE A 83 10.52 -13.56 -11.85
CA ILE A 83 11.37 -13.12 -12.96
C ILE A 83 10.65 -13.30 -14.30
N ALA A 84 9.97 -14.42 -14.50
CA ALA A 84 9.20 -14.68 -15.72
C ALA A 84 8.04 -13.68 -15.87
N ALA A 85 7.31 -13.38 -14.80
CA ALA A 85 6.24 -12.40 -14.79
C ALA A 85 6.76 -10.97 -15.09
N LEU A 86 7.90 -10.58 -14.50
CA LEU A 86 8.53 -9.29 -14.77
C LEU A 86 9.00 -9.15 -16.22
N ARG A 87 9.61 -10.20 -16.80
CA ARG A 87 10.00 -10.21 -18.22
C ARG A 87 8.79 -10.01 -19.13
N LYS A 88 7.72 -10.76 -18.87
CA LYS A 88 6.48 -10.61 -19.65
C LYS A 88 5.92 -9.18 -19.57
N LEU A 89 5.91 -8.58 -18.38
CA LEU A 89 5.46 -7.20 -18.19
C LEU A 89 6.29 -6.22 -19.03
N LEU A 90 7.61 -6.36 -19.03
CA LEU A 90 8.51 -5.52 -19.83
C LEU A 90 8.25 -5.69 -21.33
N ASP A 91 8.14 -6.93 -21.80
CA ASP A 91 7.85 -7.21 -23.22
C ASP A 91 6.48 -6.65 -23.65
N ASP A 92 5.49 -6.65 -22.75
CA ASP A 92 4.16 -6.08 -23.02
C ASP A 92 4.22 -4.54 -23.12
N ILE A 93 5.02 -3.88 -22.25
CA ILE A 93 5.25 -2.42 -22.30
C ILE A 93 5.96 -2.02 -23.59
N ASP A 94 7.04 -2.73 -23.97
CA ASP A 94 7.80 -2.41 -25.18
C ASP A 94 6.92 -2.52 -26.44
N ARG A 95 6.02 -3.52 -26.48
CA ARG A 95 5.07 -3.68 -27.60
C ARG A 95 3.98 -2.61 -27.66
N GLU A 96 3.57 -2.06 -26.51
CA GLU A 96 2.64 -0.93 -26.46
C GLU A 96 3.29 0.37 -26.92
N GLU A 97 4.58 0.58 -26.62
CA GLU A 97 5.36 1.74 -27.09
C GLU A 97 5.69 1.67 -28.59
N ASP A 98 5.98 0.49 -29.14
CA ASP A 98 6.23 0.29 -30.58
C ASP A 98 4.96 0.39 -31.44
N GLY A 99 3.78 0.26 -30.84
CA GLY A 99 2.47 0.35 -31.50
C GLY A 99 1.81 1.74 -31.45
N ALA A 100 2.46 2.73 -30.81
CA ALA A 100 1.95 4.09 -30.57
C ALA A 100 2.51 5.14 -31.56
#